data_AF-A0A0D2JGE6-F1
#
_entry.id   AF-A0A0D2JGE6-F1
#
_cell.length_a   1.000
_cell.length_b   1.000
_cell.length_c   1.000
_cell.angle_alpha   90.00
_cell.angle_beta   90.00
_cell.angle_gamma   90.00
#
_symmetry.space_group_name_H-M   'P 1'
#
loop_
_entity.id
_entity.type
_entity.pdbx_description
1 polymer ?
#
loop_
_entity_poly.entity_id
_entity_poly.type
_entity_poly.pdbx_seq_one_letter_code
_entity_poly.pdbx_strand_id
1 'polypeptide(L)' 'MIEKAQEATGRAAAELVKPGKYLTLRNARVDMYRGTMRLAVDALGKVEEGEASGFEPKKDNNLSLVEFELVPVA' A
#
# COMPACT_ATOMS: atom_id res chain seq x y z
N MET A 1 -12.38 18.86 12.65
CA MET A 1 -11.69 17.86 13.50
C MET A 1 -11.16 16.65 12.74
N ILE A 2 -11.69 16.35 11.54
CA ILE A 2 -11.26 15.20 10.72
C ILE A 2 -9.90 15.45 10.03
N GLU A 3 -9.65 16.69 9.59
CA GLU A 3 -8.44 17.06 8.84
C GLU A 3 -7.13 16.94 9.65
N LYS A 4 -7.14 17.31 10.94
CA LYS A 4 -5.97 17.16 11.82
C LYS A 4 -5.61 15.70 12.14
N ALA A 5 -6.58 14.79 12.08
CA ALA A 5 -6.32 13.37 12.30
C ALA A 5 -5.65 12.71 11.08
N GLN A 6 -6.00 13.13 9.86
CA GLN A 6 -5.37 12.63 8.64
C GLN A 6 -3.89 13.06 8.53
N GLU A 7 -3.53 14.27 8.96
CA GLU A 7 -2.13 14.72 8.96
C GLU A 7 -1.27 13.96 9.98
N ALA A 8 -1.83 13.61 11.15
CA ALA A 8 -1.13 12.84 12.17
C ALA A 8 -0.85 11.39 11.72
N THR A 9 -1.84 10.73 11.10
CA THR A 9 -1.66 9.36 10.57
C THR A 9 -0.71 9.34 9.37
N GLY A 10 -0.77 10.35 8.49
CA GLY A 10 0.13 10.47 7.34
C GLY A 10 1.60 10.67 7.74
N ARG A 11 1.88 11.52 8.75
CA ARG A 11 3.25 11.71 9.26
C ARG A 11 3.80 10.47 9.97
N ALA A 12 2.98 9.78 10.75
CA ALA A 12 3.42 8.56 11.44
C ALA A 12 3.77 7.43 10.47
N ALA A 13 2.99 7.25 9.40
CA ALA A 13 3.28 6.26 8.37
C ALA A 13 4.57 6.58 7.59
N ALA A 14 4.84 7.85 7.28
CA ALA A 14 6.05 8.26 6.57
C ALA A 14 7.35 7.88 7.31
N GLU A 15 7.33 7.88 8.64
CA GLU A 15 8.49 7.46 9.45
C GLU A 15 8.74 5.95 9.45
N LEU A 16 7.69 5.15 9.22
CA LEU A 16 7.76 3.68 9.16
C LEU A 16 8.16 3.19 7.76
N VAL A 17 7.74 3.89 6.71
CA VAL A 17 7.98 3.51 5.31
C VAL A 17 9.39 3.92 4.88
N LYS A 18 10.37 3.12 5.31
CA LYS A 18 11.79 3.27 4.96
C LYS A 18 12.29 2.09 4.11
N PRO A 19 13.22 2.31 3.16
CA PRO A 19 13.77 1.23 2.35
C PRO A 19 14.36 0.09 3.20
N GLY A 20 14.13 -1.15 2.79
CA GLY A 20 14.67 -2.35 3.47
C GLY A 20 13.93 -2.77 4.74
N LYS A 21 12.87 -2.06 5.15
CA LYS A 21 11.99 -2.48 6.24
C LYS A 21 10.90 -3.41 5.75
N TYR A 22 10.50 -4.34 6.61
CA TYR A 22 9.28 -5.13 6.46
C TYR A 22 8.15 -4.39 7.16
N LEU A 23 6.98 -4.36 6.52
CA LEU A 23 5.79 -3.66 7.03
C LEU A 23 4.57 -4.55 6.87
N THR A 24 3.66 -4.48 7.83
CA THR A 24 2.32 -5.05 7.73
C THR A 24 1.32 -3.93 7.45
N LEU A 25 0.61 -4.00 6.33
CA LEU A 25 -0.43 -3.04 5.97
C LEU A 25 -1.80 -3.67 6.26
N ARG A 26 -2.52 -3.15 7.26
CA ARG A 26 -3.85 -3.64 7.64
C ARG A 26 -4.94 -2.79 7.00
N ASN A 27 -5.99 -3.45 6.52
CA ASN A 27 -7.09 -2.82 5.78
C ASN A 27 -6.57 -1.96 4.60
N ALA A 28 -5.49 -2.44 3.97
CA ALA A 28 -4.99 -1.87 2.73
C ALA A 28 -5.92 -2.27 1.58
N ARG A 29 -5.95 -1.45 0.54
CA ARG A 29 -6.75 -1.68 -0.66
C ARG A 29 -5.89 -1.57 -1.91
N VAL A 30 -6.37 -2.20 -2.97
CA VAL A 30 -5.81 -2.03 -4.30
C VAL A 30 -6.67 -1.03 -5.05
N ASP A 31 -6.08 0.09 -5.44
CA ASP A 31 -6.72 1.11 -6.25
C ASP A 31 -6.29 0.97 -7.72
N MET A 32 -7.27 1.00 -8.61
CA MET A 32 -7.02 1.10 -10.04
C MET A 32 -6.78 2.57 -10.40
N TYR A 33 -5.60 2.87 -10.92
CA TYR A 33 -5.23 4.20 -11.38
C TYR A 33 -4.69 4.14 -12.80
N ARG A 34 -5.43 4.73 -13.74
CA ARG A 34 -5.06 4.82 -15.17
C ARG A 34 -4.60 3.48 -15.75
N GLY A 35 -5.40 2.43 -15.55
CA GLY A 35 -5.10 1.09 -16.06
C GLY A 35 -4.07 0.31 -15.24
N THR A 36 -3.45 0.88 -14.20
CA THR A 36 -2.46 0.18 -13.36
C THR A 36 -2.98 0.01 -11.93
N MET A 37 -2.52 -1.05 -11.25
CA MET A 37 -2.86 -1.28 -9.83
C MET A 37 -1.89 -0.54 -8.90
N ARG A 38 -2.40 -0.02 -7.78
CA ARG A 38 -1.59 0.55 -6.69
C ARG A 38 -2.07 0.08 -5.34
N LEU A 39 -1.15 -0.23 -4.45
CA LEU A 39 -1.46 -0.53 -3.05
C LEU A 39 -1.56 0.76 -2.25
N ALA A 40 -2.67 0.96 -1.54
CA ALA A 40 -2.91 2.14 -0.73
C ALA A 40 -3.45 1.76 0.64
N VAL A 41 -3.19 2.62 1.62
CA VAL A 41 -3.74 2.53 2.97
C VAL A 41 -4.48 3.84 3.23
N ASP A 42 -5.79 3.75 3.49
CA ASP A 42 -6.61 4.90 3.78
C ASP A 42 -6.67 5.20 5.29
N ALA A 43 -7.50 6.16 5.69
CA ALA A 43 -7.62 6.59 7.08
C ALA A 43 -8.15 5.51 8.04
N LEU A 44 -8.78 4.44 7.53
CA LEU A 44 -9.24 3.30 8.32
C LEU A 44 -8.20 2.18 8.40
N GLY A 45 -7.18 2.23 7.54
CA GLY A 45 -6.07 1.30 7.54
C GLY A 45 -4.94 1.68 8.49
N LYS A 46 -4.01 0.74 8.67
CA LYS A 46 -2.84 0.90 9.55
C LYS A 46 -1.58 0.39 8.88
N VAL A 47 -0.47 1.07 9.16
CA VAL A 47 0.89 0.65 8.79
C VAL A 47 1.61 0.29 10.09
N GLU A 48 2.12 -0.93 10.17
CA GLU A 48 2.82 -1.45 11.34
C GLU A 48 4.18 -2.01 10.93
N GLU A 49 5.19 -1.97 11.82
CA GLU A 49 6.44 -2.68 11.57
C GLU A 49 6.15 -4.18 11.43
N GLY A 50 6.68 -4.77 10.35
CA GLY A 50 6.63 -6.20 10.11
C GLY A 50 7.91 -6.87 10.57
N GLU A 51 7.80 -8.14 10.93
CA GLU A 51 8.96 -8.97 11.14
C GLU A 51 9.60 -9.36 9.80
N ALA A 52 10.92 -9.56 9.80
CA ALA A 52 11.61 -10.10 8.64
C ALA A 52 11.12 -11.52 8.39
N SER A 53 10.19 -11.64 7.47
CA SER A 53 9.70 -12.90 6.95
C SER A 53 10.74 -13.48 6.01
N GLY A 54 11.04 -14.78 6.12
CA GLY A 54 12.03 -15.49 5.29
C GLY A 54 11.64 -15.65 3.82
N PHE A 55 10.99 -14.66 3.21
CA PHE A 55 10.72 -14.58 1.79
C PHE A 55 11.50 -13.42 1.17
N GLU A 56 11.88 -13.58 -0.09
CA GLU A 56 12.48 -12.50 -0.87
C GLU A 56 11.42 -11.87 -1.79
N PRO A 57 11.27 -10.54 -1.80
CA PRO A 57 10.39 -9.88 -2.74
C PRO A 57 10.82 -10.15 -4.19
N LYS A 58 9.87 -10.57 -5.03
CA LYS A 58 10.08 -10.78 -6.47
C LYS A 58 10.12 -9.43 -7.22
N LYS A 59 11.30 -8.80 -7.25
CA LYS A 59 11.50 -7.41 -7.73
C LYS A 59 11.20 -7.21 -9.22
N ASP A 60 11.25 -8.26 -10.03
CA ASP A 60 10.92 -8.27 -11.47
C ASP A 60 9.41 -8.32 -11.74
N ASN A 61 8.59 -8.62 -10.73
CA ASN A 61 7.13 -8.72 -10.86
C ASN A 61 6.39 -7.51 -10.27
N ASN A 62 6.57 -6.33 -10.87
CA ASN A 62 5.94 -5.11 -10.40
C ASN A 62 4.55 -4.89 -11.04
N LEU A 63 3.49 -5.23 -10.32
CA LEU A 63 2.10 -5.06 -10.77
C LEU A 63 1.69 -3.60 -11.01
N SER A 64 2.44 -2.64 -10.47
CA SER A 64 2.15 -1.21 -10.69
C SER A 64 2.60 -0.72 -12.06
N LEU A 65 3.42 -1.51 -12.77
CA LEU A 65 3.87 -1.23 -14.13
C LEU A 65 3.09 -2.02 -15.18
N VAL A 66 2.20 -2.92 -14.75
CA VAL A 66 1.38 -3.72 -15.63
C VAL A 66 0.06 -2.99 -15.88
N GLU A 67 -0.31 -2.85 -17.14
CA GLU A 67 -1.59 -2.31 -17.55
C GLU A 67 -2.65 -3.42 -17.60
N PHE A 68 -3.82 -3.11 -17.07
CA PHE A 68 -4.98 -3.98 -16.98
C PHE A 68 -6.19 -3.29 -17.59
N GLU A 69 -7.02 -4.11 -18.22
CA GLU A 69 -8.32 -3.70 -18.75
C GLU A 69 -9.43 -4.24 -17.86
N LEU A 70 -10.46 -3.43 -17.60
CA LEU A 70 -11.66 -3.88 -16.90
C LEU A 70 -12.48 -4.74 -17.86
N VAL A 71 -12.58 -6.04 -17.58
CA VAL A 71 -13.46 -6.96 -18.31
C VAL A 71 -14.72 -7.20 -17.49
N PRO A 72 -15.88 -6.64 -17.89
CA PRO A 72 -17.13 -6.89 -17.19
C PRO A 72 -17.60 -8.32 -17.44
N VAL A 73 -18.13 -8.98 -16.41
CA VAL A 73 -18.83 -10.26 -16.56
C VAL A 73 -20.32 -9.94 -16.71
N ALA A 74 -20.90 -10.36 -17.83
CA ALA A 74 -22.33 -10.21 -18.14
C ALA A 74 -23.17 -11.32 -17.49
#